data_AF-A0A2E8KBT0-F1
#
_entry.id   AF-A0A2E8KBT0-F1
#
_cell.length_a   1.000
_cell.length_b   1.000
_cell.length_c   1.000
_cell.angle_alpha   90.00
_cell.angle_beta   90.00
_cell.angle_gamma   90.00
#
_symmetry.space_group_name_H-M   'P 1'
#
loop_
_entity.id
_entity.type
_entity.pdbx_description
1 polymer ?
#
loop_
_entity_poly.entity_id
_entity_poly.type
_entity_poly.pdbx_seq_one_letter_code
_entity_poly.pdbx_strand_id
1 'polypeptide(L)'
;MMSAEKENRRNALVIVKAVKSMADEKLSYLFDGLAANVADALFEEMCGMDKNEVLKLHFNVMCALKVGSRIYRKEFDRLMNEAWRVFLRRHTIPSLEMPTGVAGEQIALCRDKVESYHKMLIQDIQDRLSHLLNSKLDDCPLRPGILYLCFWHSIEKLDLNYDERVLLVPLFHRFVMDRFGLVLGVANKTLTEHAIVMGGKAATPLRQPRLGDRAWAVPPKWPQIGAAQVSADS
;
A
#
# COMPACT_ATOMS: atom_id res chain seq x y z
N MET A 1 -37.76 -15.95 8.20
CA MET A 1 -36.92 -14.91 7.52
C MET A 1 -35.54 -14.74 8.15
N MET A 2 -35.35 -14.72 9.48
CA MET A 2 -34.02 -14.53 10.11
C MET A 2 -32.93 -15.55 9.75
N SER A 3 -33.29 -16.73 9.23
CA SER A 3 -32.31 -17.78 8.86
C SER A 3 -31.57 -17.46 7.56
N ALA A 4 -32.26 -16.89 6.56
CA ALA A 4 -31.68 -16.60 5.24
C ALA A 4 -30.74 -15.39 5.29
N GLU A 5 -31.09 -14.37 6.08
CA GLU A 5 -30.25 -13.18 6.25
C GLU A 5 -28.97 -13.49 7.03
N LYS A 6 -29.04 -14.36 8.05
CA LYS A 6 -27.87 -14.86 8.77
C LYS A 6 -26.96 -15.69 7.87
N GLU A 7 -27.52 -16.54 7.02
CA GLU A 7 -26.76 -17.35 6.08
C GLU A 7 -26.09 -16.50 4.99
N ASN A 8 -26.81 -15.52 4.42
CA ASN A 8 -26.25 -14.56 3.47
C ASN A 8 -25.10 -13.76 4.08
N ARG A 9 -25.25 -13.29 5.32
CA ARG A 9 -24.18 -12.57 6.03
C ARG A 9 -22.97 -13.47 6.31
N ARG A 10 -23.20 -14.74 6.63
CA ARG A 10 -22.11 -15.72 6.83
C ARG A 10 -21.34 -15.96 5.52
N ASN A 11 -22.05 -16.12 4.40
CA ASN A 11 -21.45 -16.28 3.08
C ASN A 11 -20.66 -15.05 2.66
N ALA A 12 -21.23 -13.85 2.85
CA ALA A 12 -20.52 -12.59 2.60
C ALA A 12 -19.21 -12.49 3.39
N LEU A 13 -19.22 -12.86 4.67
CA LEU A 13 -18.01 -12.87 5.51
C LEU A 13 -16.96 -13.88 5.04
N VAL A 14 -17.37 -15.06 4.56
CA VAL A 14 -16.44 -16.05 3.99
C VAL A 14 -15.77 -15.49 2.74
N ILE A 15 -16.53 -14.83 1.86
CA ILE A 15 -16.02 -14.24 0.63
C ILE A 15 -15.07 -13.08 0.94
N VAL A 16 -15.43 -12.17 1.86
CA VAL A 16 -14.53 -11.08 2.27
C VAL A 16 -13.23 -11.61 2.86
N LYS A 17 -13.29 -12.68 3.66
CA LYS A 17 -12.07 -13.34 4.18
C LYS A 17 -11.20 -13.92 3.07
N ALA A 18 -11.80 -14.52 2.04
CA ALA A 18 -11.06 -15.02 0.88
C ALA A 18 -10.38 -13.86 0.13
N VAL A 19 -11.12 -12.78 -0.16
CA VAL A 19 -10.57 -11.58 -0.81
C VAL A 19 -9.39 -11.01 -0.03
N LYS A 20 -9.55 -10.85 1.29
CA LYS A 20 -8.47 -10.41 2.18
C LYS A 20 -7.26 -11.34 2.09
N SER A 21 -7.46 -12.65 2.26
CA SER A 21 -6.36 -13.62 2.25
C SER A 21 -5.56 -13.57 0.94
N MET A 22 -6.24 -13.47 -0.20
CA MET A 22 -5.58 -13.40 -1.50
C MET A 22 -4.85 -12.06 -1.70
N ALA A 23 -5.45 -10.96 -1.24
CA ALA A 23 -4.82 -9.64 -1.28
C ALA A 23 -3.56 -9.59 -0.38
N ASP A 24 -3.63 -10.15 0.83
CA ASP A 24 -2.53 -10.23 1.78
C ASP A 24 -1.38 -11.08 1.22
N GLU A 25 -1.67 -12.21 0.56
CA GLU A 25 -0.66 -13.04 -0.10
C GLU A 25 0.11 -12.24 -1.18
N LYS A 26 -0.62 -11.47 -2.00
CA LYS A 26 0.00 -10.61 -3.02
C LYS A 26 0.77 -9.44 -2.41
N LEU A 27 0.27 -8.82 -1.35
CA LEU A 27 1.01 -7.79 -0.63
C LEU A 27 2.29 -8.35 -0.02
N SER A 28 2.24 -9.53 0.61
CA SER A 28 3.42 -10.20 1.18
C SER A 28 4.49 -10.42 0.11
N TYR A 29 4.10 -10.92 -1.06
CA TYR A 29 5.02 -11.08 -2.19
C TYR A 29 5.67 -9.76 -2.63
N LEU A 30 4.91 -8.66 -2.66
CA LEU A 30 5.45 -7.34 -3.00
C LEU A 30 6.40 -6.80 -1.93
N PHE A 31 6.09 -7.01 -0.65
CA PHE A 31 7.00 -6.66 0.45
C PHE A 31 8.27 -7.51 0.43
N ASP A 32 8.21 -8.78 0.00
CA ASP A 32 9.39 -9.63 -0.20
C ASP A 32 10.28 -9.04 -1.29
N GLY A 33 9.67 -8.54 -2.37
CA GLY A 33 10.34 -7.76 -3.40
C GLY A 33 11.03 -6.51 -2.83
N LEU A 34 10.34 -5.71 -2.01
CA LEU A 34 10.94 -4.55 -1.35
C LEU A 34 12.15 -4.95 -0.50
N ALA A 35 11.99 -5.94 0.39
CA ALA A 35 13.05 -6.37 1.29
C ALA A 35 14.28 -6.92 0.55
N ALA A 36 14.09 -7.62 -0.57
CA ALA A 36 15.17 -8.17 -1.37
C ALA A 36 15.94 -7.12 -2.17
N ASN A 37 15.29 -6.03 -2.59
CA ASN A 37 15.86 -5.07 -3.55
C ASN A 37 16.19 -3.70 -2.93
N VAL A 38 15.86 -3.47 -1.66
CA VAL A 38 16.05 -2.15 -1.04
C VAL A 38 17.52 -1.77 -0.90
N ALA A 39 18.39 -2.74 -0.62
CA ALA A 39 19.83 -2.50 -0.52
C ALA A 39 20.42 -2.08 -1.87
N ASP A 40 20.06 -2.80 -2.94
CA ASP A 40 20.52 -2.49 -4.29
C ASP A 40 20.00 -1.12 -4.75
N ALA A 41 18.73 -0.81 -4.50
CA ALA A 41 18.14 0.49 -4.85
C ALA A 41 18.79 1.67 -4.12
N LEU A 42 19.07 1.52 -2.83
CA LEU A 42 19.76 2.54 -2.05
C LEU A 42 21.24 2.63 -2.43
N PHE A 43 21.88 1.52 -2.81
CA PHE A 43 23.25 1.53 -3.30
C PHE A 43 23.38 2.25 -4.66
N GLU A 44 22.47 1.99 -5.59
CA GLU A 44 22.38 2.73 -6.86
C GLU A 44 22.24 4.24 -6.62
N GLU A 45 21.47 4.65 -5.60
CA GLU A 45 21.28 6.06 -5.25
C GLU A 45 22.53 6.70 -4.63
N MET A 46 23.23 5.95 -3.78
CA MET A 46 24.50 6.40 -3.19
C MET A 46 25.63 6.55 -4.23
N CYS A 47 25.52 5.88 -5.39
CA CYS A 47 26.54 5.93 -6.43
C CYS A 47 26.66 7.34 -7.03
N GLY A 48 27.73 8.07 -6.68
CA GLY A 48 27.97 9.45 -7.11
C GLY A 48 27.56 10.52 -6.08
N MET A 49 27.20 10.12 -4.87
CA MET A 49 26.98 11.04 -3.75
C MET A 49 28.26 11.21 -2.91
N ASP A 50 28.83 12.41 -2.90
CA ASP A 50 30.05 12.71 -2.12
C ASP A 50 29.76 13.12 -0.65
N LYS A 51 28.49 13.15 -0.25
CA LYS A 51 28.07 13.61 1.08
C LYS A 51 27.97 12.45 2.08
N ASN A 52 28.94 12.38 3.01
CA ASN A 52 28.98 11.38 4.09
C ASN A 52 27.67 11.25 4.89
N GLU A 53 26.94 12.36 5.10
CA GLU A 53 25.66 12.33 5.82
C GLU A 53 24.57 11.57 5.06
N VAL A 54 24.49 11.74 3.73
CA VAL A 54 23.50 11.06 2.91
C VAL A 54 23.79 9.56 2.84
N LEU A 55 25.07 9.19 2.71
CA LEU A 55 25.52 7.79 2.76
C LEU A 55 25.15 7.14 4.10
N LYS A 56 25.29 7.88 5.22
CA LYS A 56 24.92 7.40 6.55
C LYS A 56 23.41 7.15 6.67
N LEU A 57 22.57 8.06 6.18
CA LEU A 57 21.10 7.88 6.18
C LEU A 57 20.71 6.62 5.40
N HIS A 58 21.25 6.44 4.19
CA HIS A 58 20.97 5.28 3.34
C HIS A 58 21.43 3.98 3.99
N PHE A 59 22.62 3.98 4.60
CA PHE A 59 23.13 2.85 5.35
C PHE A 59 22.23 2.45 6.53
N ASN A 60 21.79 3.42 7.33
CA ASN A 60 20.90 3.17 8.46
C ASN A 60 19.56 2.56 7.99
N VAL A 61 18.98 3.06 6.91
CA VAL A 61 17.75 2.52 6.32
C VAL A 61 17.95 1.07 5.86
N MET A 62 19.06 0.77 5.16
CA MET A 62 19.38 -0.61 4.75
C MET A 62 19.49 -1.55 5.95
N CYS A 63 20.20 -1.14 7.00
CA CYS A 63 20.35 -1.92 8.22
C CYS A 63 19.00 -2.14 8.92
N ALA A 64 18.20 -1.08 9.08
CA ALA A 64 16.91 -1.13 9.75
C ALA A 64 15.92 -2.04 9.02
N LEU A 65 15.86 -2.00 7.68
CA LEU A 65 15.01 -2.92 6.93
C LEU A 65 15.52 -4.36 6.97
N LYS A 66 16.84 -4.58 6.91
CA LYS A 66 17.41 -5.94 6.96
C LYS A 66 17.15 -6.60 8.32
N VAL A 67 17.38 -5.88 9.42
CA VAL A 67 17.24 -6.40 10.79
C VAL A 67 15.78 -6.36 11.26
N GLY A 68 15.09 -5.26 10.99
CA GLY A 68 13.74 -4.97 11.48
C GLY A 68 12.60 -5.40 10.57
N SER A 69 12.87 -6.09 9.45
CA SER A 69 11.84 -6.46 8.46
C SER A 69 10.61 -7.14 9.06
N ARG A 70 10.83 -8.08 9.97
CA ARG A 70 9.74 -8.81 10.64
C ARG A 70 8.91 -7.92 11.55
N ILE A 71 9.53 -6.91 12.17
CA ILE A 71 8.88 -6.04 13.15
C ILE A 71 7.88 -5.12 12.44
N TYR A 72 8.34 -4.36 11.44
CA TYR A 72 7.44 -3.45 10.73
C TYR A 72 6.38 -4.22 9.94
N ARG A 73 6.70 -5.38 9.35
CA ARG A 73 5.69 -6.20 8.65
C ARG A 73 4.58 -6.67 9.57
N LYS A 74 4.93 -7.19 10.75
CA LYS A 74 3.92 -7.61 11.74
C LYS A 74 3.02 -6.43 12.15
N GLU A 75 3.59 -5.24 12.25
CA GLU A 75 2.82 -4.04 12.56
C GLU A 75 1.93 -3.59 11.38
N PHE A 76 2.44 -3.65 10.16
CA PHE A 76 1.66 -3.41 8.94
C PHE A 76 0.46 -4.36 8.87
N ASP A 77 0.69 -5.66 9.06
CA ASP A 77 -0.36 -6.68 9.07
C ASP A 77 -1.37 -6.40 10.19
N ARG A 78 -0.92 -5.97 11.37
CA ARG A 78 -1.79 -5.59 12.49
C ARG A 78 -2.70 -4.42 12.09
N LEU A 79 -2.15 -3.37 11.49
CA LEU A 79 -2.89 -2.18 11.05
C LEU A 79 -3.88 -2.51 9.92
N MET A 80 -3.45 -3.28 8.92
CA MET A 80 -4.33 -3.76 7.84
C MET A 80 -5.46 -4.64 8.38
N ASN A 81 -5.18 -5.53 9.32
CA ASN A 81 -6.19 -6.34 9.98
C ASN A 81 -7.21 -5.48 10.75
N GLU A 82 -6.76 -4.39 11.38
CA GLU A 82 -7.66 -3.44 12.03
C GLU A 82 -8.53 -2.71 11.01
N ALA A 83 -7.96 -2.24 9.90
CA ALA A 83 -8.70 -1.61 8.81
C ALA A 83 -9.81 -2.54 8.27
N TRP A 84 -9.49 -3.81 8.01
CA TRP A 84 -10.47 -4.83 7.61
C TRP A 84 -11.54 -5.07 8.68
N ARG A 85 -11.17 -5.12 9.96
CA ARG A 85 -12.12 -5.32 11.07
C ARG A 85 -13.09 -4.14 11.20
N VAL A 86 -12.58 -2.91 11.11
CA VAL A 86 -13.41 -1.71 11.19
C VAL A 86 -14.32 -1.63 9.98
N PHE A 87 -13.80 -1.89 8.78
CA PHE A 87 -14.58 -1.98 7.56
C PHE A 87 -15.77 -2.95 7.69
N LEU A 88 -15.54 -4.15 8.22
CA LEU A 88 -16.60 -5.15 8.42
C LEU A 88 -17.65 -4.76 9.49
N ARG A 89 -17.33 -3.84 10.40
CA ARG A 89 -18.21 -3.44 11.52
C ARG A 89 -18.93 -2.12 11.27
N ARG A 90 -18.23 -1.14 10.70
CA ARG A 90 -18.63 0.26 10.60
C ARG A 90 -18.71 0.76 9.16
N HIS A 91 -18.27 -0.03 8.18
CA HIS A 91 -18.27 0.29 6.74
C HIS A 91 -17.42 1.49 6.30
N THR A 92 -17.00 2.34 7.25
CA THR A 92 -16.06 3.46 7.06
C THR A 92 -14.83 3.23 7.92
N ILE A 93 -13.65 3.35 7.32
CA ILE A 93 -12.38 3.15 8.01
C ILE A 93 -11.92 4.52 8.52
N PRO A 94 -11.65 4.67 9.84
CA PRO A 94 -11.11 5.91 10.35
C PRO A 94 -9.73 6.13 9.73
N SER A 95 -9.51 7.33 9.21
CA SER A 95 -8.21 7.70 8.66
C SER A 95 -7.17 7.63 9.77
N LEU A 96 -6.09 6.90 9.54
CA LEU A 96 -4.86 7.11 10.28
C LEU A 96 -4.38 8.56 10.08
N GLU A 97 -3.64 9.07 11.04
CA GLU A 97 -3.10 10.43 10.95
C GLU A 97 -2.08 10.51 9.81
N MET A 98 -2.22 11.53 8.98
CA MET A 98 -1.26 11.84 7.92
C MET A 98 -0.02 12.47 8.58
N PRO A 99 1.20 12.01 8.27
CA PRO A 99 2.40 12.71 8.74
C PRO A 99 2.47 14.12 8.17
N THR A 100 3.02 15.04 8.95
CA THR A 100 3.28 16.42 8.51
C THR A 100 4.58 16.50 7.71
N GLY A 101 4.75 17.60 6.96
CA GLY A 101 5.97 17.90 6.22
C GLY A 101 6.17 17.03 4.97
N VAL A 102 7.42 16.80 4.61
CA VAL A 102 7.84 16.13 3.37
C VAL A 102 7.20 14.74 3.22
N ALA A 103 7.12 13.97 4.31
CA ALA A 103 6.49 12.65 4.30
C ALA A 103 5.01 12.71 3.86
N GLY A 104 4.25 13.66 4.40
CA GLY A 104 2.83 13.84 4.08
C GLY A 104 2.61 14.25 2.62
N GLU A 105 3.43 15.17 2.12
CA GLU A 105 3.40 15.60 0.73
C GLU A 105 3.73 14.47 -0.24
N GLN A 106 4.77 13.68 0.06
CA GLN A 106 5.14 12.52 -0.75
C GLN A 106 4.06 11.44 -0.74
N ILE A 107 3.49 11.13 0.44
CA ILE A 107 2.39 10.17 0.56
C ILE A 107 1.17 10.64 -0.23
N ALA A 108 0.78 11.91 -0.10
CA ALA A 108 -0.36 12.47 -0.84
C ALA A 108 -0.15 12.35 -2.35
N LEU A 109 1.01 12.79 -2.85
CA LEU A 109 1.34 12.74 -4.27
C LEU A 109 1.38 11.32 -4.81
N CYS A 110 2.04 10.40 -4.10
CA CYS A 110 2.13 8.99 -4.52
C CYS A 110 0.78 8.27 -4.42
N ARG A 111 -0.03 8.58 -3.40
CA ARG A 111 -1.40 8.07 -3.26
C ARG A 111 -2.25 8.51 -4.43
N ASP A 112 -2.31 9.82 -4.71
CA ASP A 112 -3.20 10.38 -5.72
C ASP A 112 -2.86 9.85 -7.11
N LYS A 113 -1.57 9.65 -7.40
CA LYS A 113 -1.10 8.98 -8.62
C LYS A 113 -1.65 7.55 -8.75
N VAL A 114 -1.53 6.74 -7.70
CA VAL A 114 -1.99 5.34 -7.70
C VAL A 114 -3.52 5.28 -7.74
N GLU A 115 -4.22 6.14 -7.00
CA GLU A 115 -5.68 6.24 -7.02
C GLU A 115 -6.20 6.63 -8.39
N SER A 116 -5.58 7.61 -9.05
CA SER A 116 -5.95 8.00 -10.42
C SER A 116 -5.73 6.86 -11.42
N TYR A 117 -4.57 6.20 -11.35
CA TYR A 117 -4.22 5.12 -12.27
C TYR A 117 -5.12 3.88 -12.13
N HIS A 118 -5.54 3.55 -10.91
CA HIS A 118 -6.38 2.38 -10.62
C HIS A 118 -7.85 2.71 -10.30
N LYS A 119 -8.29 3.95 -10.57
CA LYS A 119 -9.60 4.48 -10.16
C LYS A 119 -10.76 3.52 -10.47
N MET A 120 -10.84 3.04 -11.71
CA MET A 120 -11.93 2.16 -12.16
C MET A 120 -11.95 0.83 -11.39
N LEU A 121 -10.78 0.23 -11.19
CA LEU A 121 -10.69 -1.07 -10.51
C LEU A 121 -10.98 -0.97 -9.01
N ILE A 122 -10.55 0.13 -8.38
CA ILE A 122 -10.87 0.40 -6.97
C ILE A 122 -12.39 0.58 -6.81
N GLN A 123 -13.02 1.34 -7.71
CA GLN A 123 -14.47 1.54 -7.70
C GLN A 123 -15.22 0.21 -7.90
N ASP A 124 -14.81 -0.61 -8.88
CA ASP A 124 -15.42 -1.92 -9.14
C ASP A 124 -15.37 -2.84 -7.91
N ILE A 125 -14.22 -2.87 -7.22
CA ILE A 125 -14.06 -3.65 -5.98
C ILE A 125 -14.98 -3.11 -4.88
N GLN A 126 -15.05 -1.79 -4.71
CA GLN A 126 -15.89 -1.14 -3.71
C GLN A 126 -17.38 -1.39 -3.97
N ASP A 127 -17.83 -1.31 -5.22
CA ASP A 127 -19.22 -1.57 -5.61
C ASP A 127 -19.60 -3.03 -5.38
N ARG A 128 -18.71 -3.96 -5.73
CA ARG A 128 -18.92 -5.40 -5.47
C ARG A 128 -18.97 -5.72 -3.98
N LEU A 129 -18.09 -5.14 -3.19
CA LEU A 129 -18.12 -5.28 -1.73
C LEU A 129 -19.39 -4.65 -1.13
N SER A 130 -19.85 -3.53 -1.67
CA SER A 130 -21.08 -2.85 -1.24
C SER A 130 -22.29 -3.74 -1.48
N HIS A 131 -22.35 -4.35 -2.66
CA HIS A 131 -23.38 -5.31 -3.00
C HIS A 131 -23.32 -6.56 -2.10
N LEU A 132 -22.13 -7.12 -1.90
CA LEU A 132 -21.92 -8.32 -1.08
C LEU A 132 -22.34 -8.10 0.38
N LEU A 133 -22.08 -6.91 0.93
CA LEU A 133 -22.40 -6.55 2.30
C LEU A 133 -23.80 -5.92 2.46
N ASN A 134 -24.54 -5.76 1.35
CA ASN A 134 -25.83 -5.06 1.30
C ASN A 134 -25.78 -3.69 2.01
N SER A 135 -24.70 -2.94 1.77
CA SER A 135 -24.43 -1.66 2.42
C SER A 135 -23.69 -0.76 1.47
N LYS A 136 -24.01 0.54 1.45
CA LYS A 136 -23.25 1.52 0.67
C LYS A 136 -21.94 1.79 1.38
N LEU A 137 -20.83 1.41 0.76
CA LEU A 137 -19.50 1.64 1.30
C LEU A 137 -18.94 2.93 0.73
N ASP A 138 -18.44 3.80 1.58
CA ASP A 138 -17.71 5.00 1.17
C ASP A 138 -16.20 4.73 1.06
N ASP A 139 -15.73 3.61 1.62
CA ASP A 139 -14.31 3.27 1.71
C ASP A 139 -14.05 1.76 1.58
N CYS A 140 -12.80 1.40 1.27
CA CYS A 140 -12.34 0.02 1.11
C CYS A 140 -10.92 -0.13 1.70
N PRO A 141 -10.61 -1.19 2.48
CA PRO A 141 -9.27 -1.41 3.04
C PRO A 141 -8.14 -1.46 2.01
N LEU A 142 -8.46 -1.72 0.74
CA LEU A 142 -7.51 -1.75 -0.38
C LEU A 142 -7.33 -0.38 -1.05
N ARG A 143 -7.81 0.72 -0.47
CA ARG A 143 -7.47 2.05 -0.99
C ARG A 143 -5.99 2.35 -0.78
N PRO A 144 -5.30 2.92 -1.79
CA PRO A 144 -3.91 3.30 -1.67
C PRO A 144 -3.61 4.15 -0.44
N GLY A 145 -4.49 5.11 -0.10
CA GLY A 145 -4.30 5.97 1.07
C GLY A 145 -4.17 5.19 2.39
N ILE A 146 -4.97 4.14 2.56
CA ILE A 146 -4.91 3.29 3.75
C ILE A 146 -3.59 2.54 3.80
N LEU A 147 -3.13 2.00 2.67
CA LEU A 147 -1.89 1.24 2.59
C LEU A 147 -0.66 2.11 2.87
N TYR A 148 -0.58 3.32 2.30
CA TYR A 148 0.52 4.24 2.60
C TYR A 148 0.57 4.61 4.08
N LEU A 149 -0.59 4.90 4.69
CA LEU A 149 -0.64 5.23 6.10
C LEU A 149 -0.28 4.02 6.97
N CYS A 150 -0.80 2.83 6.67
CA CYS A 150 -0.40 1.61 7.37
C CYS A 150 1.10 1.36 7.26
N PHE A 151 1.69 1.60 6.08
CA PHE A 151 3.13 1.50 5.89
C PHE A 151 3.89 2.51 6.74
N TRP A 152 3.54 3.80 6.66
CA TRP A 152 4.17 4.87 7.43
C TRP A 152 4.15 4.60 8.93
N HIS A 153 2.98 4.24 9.47
CA HIS A 153 2.81 3.93 10.88
C HIS A 153 3.55 2.64 11.29
N SER A 154 3.70 1.68 10.36
CA SER A 154 4.45 0.45 10.64
C SER A 154 5.96 0.67 10.74
N ILE A 155 6.52 1.58 9.93
CA ILE A 155 7.96 1.86 9.93
C ILE A 155 8.40 2.73 11.10
N GLU A 156 7.47 3.29 11.89
CA GLU A 156 7.81 3.90 13.19
C GLU A 156 8.34 2.89 14.21
N LYS A 157 8.11 1.58 13.97
CA LYS A 157 8.72 0.52 14.76
C LYS A 157 10.17 0.25 14.37
N LEU A 158 10.64 0.84 13.28
CA LEU A 158 12.05 0.90 12.96
C LEU A 158 12.63 2.09 13.74
N ASP A 159 13.76 1.88 14.40
CA ASP A 159 14.50 2.91 15.13
C ASP A 159 15.19 3.87 14.13
N LEU A 160 14.37 4.57 13.35
CA LEU A 160 14.76 5.47 12.28
C LEU A 160 14.28 6.88 12.61
N ASN A 161 15.13 7.86 12.33
CA ASN A 161 14.74 9.26 12.42
C ASN A 161 13.75 9.63 11.29
N TYR A 162 13.24 10.87 11.32
CA TYR A 162 12.24 11.30 10.35
C TYR A 162 12.76 11.25 8.91
N ASP A 163 13.97 11.76 8.66
CA ASP A 163 14.55 11.82 7.31
C ASP A 163 14.81 10.42 6.73
N GLU A 164 15.29 9.49 7.56
CA GLU A 164 15.45 8.08 7.20
C GLU A 164 14.11 7.41 6.87
N ARG A 165 13.05 7.72 7.61
CA ARG A 165 11.70 7.22 7.31
C ARG A 165 11.14 7.82 6.03
N VAL A 166 11.43 9.08 5.73
CA VAL A 166 11.02 9.72 4.46
C VAL A 166 11.59 8.96 3.26
N LEU A 167 12.83 8.48 3.33
CA LEU A 167 13.45 7.68 2.25
C LEU A 167 12.70 6.37 1.97
N LEU A 168 11.94 5.84 2.92
CA LEU A 168 11.18 4.60 2.76
C LEU A 168 9.88 4.75 1.97
N VAL A 169 9.24 5.93 2.01
CA VAL A 169 7.97 6.20 1.30
C VAL A 169 8.08 5.89 -0.19
N PRO A 170 9.09 6.40 -0.91
CA PRO A 170 9.14 6.19 -2.35
C PRO A 170 9.74 4.83 -2.75
N LEU A 171 10.52 4.18 -1.88
CA LEU A 171 10.88 2.77 -2.04
C LEU A 171 9.63 1.89 -1.95
N PHE A 172 8.76 2.15 -0.97
CA PHE A 172 7.47 1.49 -0.88
C PHE A 172 6.61 1.76 -2.12
N HIS A 173 6.58 3.00 -2.61
CA HIS A 173 5.91 3.31 -3.87
C HIS A 173 6.44 2.43 -5.03
N ARG A 174 7.75 2.45 -5.27
CA ARG A 174 8.41 1.76 -6.38
C ARG A 174 8.24 0.23 -6.34
N PHE A 175 8.38 -0.37 -5.16
CA PHE A 175 8.41 -1.83 -5.03
C PHE A 175 7.04 -2.45 -4.76
N VAL A 176 6.14 -1.73 -4.09
CA VAL A 176 4.81 -2.22 -3.72
C VAL A 176 3.74 -1.52 -4.54
N MET A 177 3.66 -0.20 -4.48
CA MET A 177 2.48 0.51 -4.98
C MET A 177 2.42 0.64 -6.51
N ASP A 178 3.56 0.69 -7.20
CA ASP A 178 3.61 0.62 -8.68
C ASP A 178 3.09 -0.72 -9.22
N ARG A 179 3.14 -1.77 -8.38
CA ARG A 179 2.65 -3.11 -8.72
C ARG A 179 1.31 -3.43 -8.05
N PHE A 180 0.66 -2.42 -7.46
CA PHE A 180 -0.55 -2.59 -6.67
C PHE A 180 -1.73 -3.14 -7.48
N GLY A 181 -1.74 -2.93 -8.80
CA GLY A 181 -2.69 -3.55 -9.71
C GLY A 181 -2.75 -5.08 -9.61
N LEU A 182 -1.67 -5.76 -9.19
CA LEU A 182 -1.67 -7.20 -8.94
C LEU A 182 -2.56 -7.58 -7.75
N VAL A 183 -2.51 -6.78 -6.67
CA VAL A 183 -3.32 -6.96 -5.45
C VAL A 183 -4.79 -6.72 -5.78
N LEU A 184 -5.08 -5.60 -6.44
CA LEU A 184 -6.44 -5.25 -6.86
C LEU A 184 -7.00 -6.28 -7.86
N GLY A 185 -6.19 -6.75 -8.79
CA GLY A 185 -6.58 -7.76 -9.78
C GLY A 185 -7.00 -9.08 -9.11
N VAL A 186 -6.24 -9.54 -8.12
CA VAL A 186 -6.59 -10.76 -7.37
C VAL A 186 -7.85 -10.55 -6.52
N ALA A 187 -8.00 -9.38 -5.88
CA ALA A 187 -9.18 -9.07 -5.09
C ALA A 187 -10.45 -9.05 -5.95
N ASN A 188 -10.40 -8.37 -7.10
CA ASN A 188 -11.52 -8.31 -8.04
C ASN A 188 -11.85 -9.68 -8.66
N LYS A 189 -10.82 -10.48 -8.99
CA LYS A 189 -11.01 -11.86 -9.47
C LYS A 189 -11.73 -12.70 -8.42
N THR A 190 -11.26 -12.67 -7.18
CA THR A 190 -11.86 -13.42 -6.06
C THR A 190 -13.32 -12.99 -5.83
N LEU A 191 -13.60 -11.69 -5.86
CA LEU A 191 -14.97 -11.17 -5.79
C LEU A 191 -15.84 -11.66 -6.95
N THR A 192 -15.28 -11.73 -8.16
CA THR A 192 -16.02 -12.17 -9.36
C THR A 192 -16.32 -13.67 -9.32
N GLU A 193 -15.36 -14.49 -8.89
CA GLU A 193 -15.49 -15.94 -8.80
C GLU A 193 -16.48 -16.38 -7.71
N HIS A 194 -16.56 -15.62 -6.61
CA HIS A 194 -17.53 -15.89 -5.55
C HIS A 194 -18.89 -15.23 -5.75
N ALA A 195 -18.98 -14.20 -6.61
CA ALA A 195 -20.22 -13.49 -6.93
C ALA A 195 -20.77 -13.84 -8.32
N ILE A 196 -20.69 -15.12 -8.74
CA ILE A 196 -21.22 -15.55 -10.04
C ILE A 196 -22.73 -15.23 -10.08
N VAL A 197 -23.04 -14.25 -10.94
CA VAL A 197 -24.33 -13.62 -11.31
C VAL A 197 -24.85 -12.49 -10.41
N MET A 198 -24.38 -11.28 -10.70
CA MET A 198 -25.25 -10.09 -10.74
C MET A 198 -25.79 -9.92 -12.17
N GLY A 199 -27.04 -10.34 -12.41
CA GLY A 199 -27.81 -9.90 -13.58
C GLY A 199 -27.35 -10.33 -14.99
N GLY A 200 -26.94 -11.59 -15.20
CA GLY A 200 -26.94 -12.20 -16.54
C GLY A 200 -26.02 -11.62 -17.62
N LYS A 201 -25.07 -10.73 -17.27
CA LYS A 201 -23.99 -10.32 -18.18
C LYS A 201 -22.67 -10.87 -17.66
N ALA A 202 -22.05 -11.74 -18.46
CA ALA A 202 -20.69 -12.19 -18.25
C ALA A 202 -19.79 -10.94 -18.15
N ALA A 203 -19.02 -10.86 -17.06
CA ALA A 203 -18.09 -9.77 -16.84
C ALA A 203 -17.09 -9.72 -18.01
N THR A 204 -16.99 -8.57 -18.68
CA THR A 204 -15.92 -8.31 -19.63
C THR A 204 -14.60 -8.46 -18.87
N PRO A 205 -13.70 -9.37 -19.26
CA PRO A 205 -12.39 -9.45 -18.64
C PRO A 205 -11.70 -8.11 -18.87
N LEU A 206 -11.45 -7.36 -17.79
CA LEU A 206 -10.62 -6.17 -17.88
C LEU A 206 -9.23 -6.65 -18.32
N ARG A 207 -8.84 -6.20 -19.51
CA ARG A 207 -7.54 -6.46 -20.11
C ARG A 207 -6.49 -6.06 -19.09
N GLN A 208 -5.75 -7.04 -18.54
CA GLN A 208 -4.57 -6.76 -17.74
C GLN A 208 -3.69 -5.79 -18.56
N PRO A 209 -3.22 -4.67 -17.97
CA PRO A 209 -2.24 -3.84 -18.63
C PRO A 209 -1.09 -4.75 -19.05
N ARG A 210 -0.77 -4.78 -20.35
CA ARG A 210 0.38 -5.52 -20.85
C ARG A 210 1.60 -4.97 -20.11
N LEU A 211 2.22 -5.80 -19.28
CA LEU A 211 3.59 -5.62 -18.86
C LEU A 211 4.43 -5.69 -20.14
N GLY A 212 4.75 -4.54 -20.71
CA GLY A 212 5.51 -4.42 -21.94
C GLY A 212 6.24 -3.09 -21.93
N ASP A 213 7.54 -3.17 -21.70
CA ASP A 213 8.57 -2.24 -22.13
C ASP A 213 8.47 -0.80 -21.65
N ARG A 214 8.81 -0.57 -20.37
CA ARG A 214 9.64 0.59 -20.05
C ARG A 214 10.89 0.14 -19.30
N ALA A 215 12.00 0.44 -19.96
CA ALA A 215 13.35 0.29 -19.48
C ALA A 215 13.49 0.76 -18.04
N TRP A 216 14.18 -0.07 -17.27
CA TRP A 216 14.93 0.32 -16.09
C TRP A 216 15.75 1.60 -16.37
N ALA A 217 15.95 2.40 -15.33
CA ALA A 217 16.76 3.63 -15.28
C ALA A 217 16.05 4.95 -15.65
N VAL A 218 15.28 5.51 -14.71
CA VAL A 218 15.47 6.90 -14.25
C VAL A 218 15.08 6.95 -12.76
N PRO A 219 15.99 7.22 -11.82
CA PRO A 219 15.62 7.50 -10.44
C PRO A 219 14.66 8.71 -10.41
N PRO A 220 13.61 8.73 -9.58
CA PRO A 220 12.89 9.97 -9.32
C PRO A 220 13.90 11.03 -8.86
N LYS A 221 13.80 12.26 -9.36
CA LYS A 221 14.57 13.37 -8.81
C LYS A 221 14.09 13.59 -7.38
N TRP A 222 14.82 13.06 -6.42
CA TRP A 222 14.56 13.24 -5.01
C TRP A 222 14.65 14.73 -4.67
N PRO A 223 13.72 15.27 -3.86
CA PRO A 223 13.90 16.60 -3.31
C PRO A 223 15.22 16.59 -2.54
N GLN A 224 16.15 17.48 -2.92
CA GLN A 224 17.33 17.71 -2.13
C GLN A 224 16.84 18.22 -0.77
N ILE A 225 16.89 17.37 0.26
CA ILE A 225 16.69 17.81 1.62
C ILE A 225 17.88 18.72 1.92
N GLY A 226 17.68 20.01 1.68
CA GLY A 226 18.66 21.04 1.90
C GLY A 226 18.96 21.12 3.37
N ALA A 227 20.24 21.00 3.71
CA ALA A 227 20.78 21.42 4.99
C ALA A 227 20.25 22.83 5.28
N ALA A 228 19.34 22.93 6.26
CA ALA A 228 18.88 24.21 6.75
C ALA A 228 20.10 24.99 7.25
N GLN A 229 20.18 26.24 6.83
CA GLN A 229 21.21 27.21 7.19
C GLN A 229 21.42 27.22 8.71
N VAL A 230 22.57 26.74 9.16
CA VAL A 230 23.15 27.19 10.43
C VAL A 230 23.69 28.59 10.13
N SER A 231 22.83 29.59 10.32
CA SER A 231 23.26 30.98 10.35
C SER A 231 24.22 31.13 11.53
N ALA A 232 25.44 31.50 11.21
CA ALA A 232 26.36 32.07 12.18
C ALA A 232 25.71 33.34 12.75
N ASP A 233 25.57 33.38 14.07
CA ASP A 233 25.61 34.59 14.89
C ASP A 233 25.73 34.16 16.36
N SER A 234 26.98 34.02 16.81
CA SER A 234 27.49 34.28 18.18
C SER A 234 29.00 34.15 18.19
#